data_AF-A0A2N2DDB3-F1
#
_entry.id   AF-A0A2N2DDB3-F1
#
_cell.length_a   1.000
_cell.length_b   1.000
_cell.length_c   1.000
_cell.angle_alpha   90.00
_cell.angle_beta   90.00
_cell.angle_gamma   90.00
#
_symmetry.space_group_name_H-M   'P 1'
#
loop_
_entity.id
_entity.type
_entity.pdbx_description
1 polymer ?
#
loop_
_entity_poly.entity_id
_entity_poly.type
_entity_poly.pdbx_seq_one_letter_code
_entity_poly.pdbx_strand_id
1 'polypeptide(L)' 'MKTLFVIGMILILLFSFGVSGWVSFFKFPLRDAKAKVLAFLMLGAAATAFTFILCLTIIWPPVSM' A
#
# COMPACT_ATOMS: atom_id res chain seq x y z
N MET A 1 22.19 3.87 2.07
CA MET A 1 21.03 4.68 1.63
C MET A 1 20.14 3.93 0.64
N LYS A 2 20.62 3.54 -0.55
CA LYS A 2 19.78 2.87 -1.58
C LYS A 2 19.13 1.56 -1.13
N THR A 3 19.86 0.71 -0.41
CA THR A 3 19.35 -0.59 0.07
C THR A 3 18.19 -0.46 1.07
N LEU A 4 18.30 0.50 2.00
CA LEU A 4 17.24 0.80 2.98
C LEU A 4 15.95 1.29 2.28
N PHE A 5 16.10 2.09 1.23
CA PHE A 5 14.95 2.55 0.43
C PHE A 5 14.25 1.40 -0.28
N VAL A 6 15.00 0.49 -0.90
CA VAL A 6 14.44 -0.70 -1.57
C VAL A 6 13.72 -1.61 -0.57
N ILE A 7 14.33 -1.86 0.59
CA ILE A 7 13.71 -2.66 1.65
C ILE A 7 12.41 -2.00 2.15
N GLY A 8 12.43 -0.68 2.36
CA GLY A 8 11.24 0.09 2.73
C GLY A 8 10.13 -0.01 1.69
N MET A 9 10.47 0.07 0.41
CA MET A 9 9.52 -0.10 -0.69
C MET A 9 8.85 -1.48 -0.67
N ILE A 10 9.64 -2.54 -0.47
CA ILE A 10 9.12 -3.91 -0.39
C ILE A 10 8.19 -4.07 0.81
N LEU A 11 8.56 -3.53 1.96
CA LEU A 11 7.74 -3.54 3.18
C LEU A 11 6.41 -2.81 2.98
N ILE A 12 6.43 -1.63 2.35
CA ILE A 12 5.22 -0.86 2.04
C ILE A 12 4.31 -1.68 1.12
N LEU A 13 4.86 -2.26 0.05
CA LEU A 13 4.08 -3.08 -0.88
C LEU A 13 3.44 -4.28 -0.17
N LEU A 14 4.22 -5.06 0.58
CA LEU A 14 3.72 -6.23 1.30
C LEU A 14 2.62 -5.85 2.31
N PHE A 15 2.83 -4.76 3.06
CA PHE A 15 1.88 -4.31 4.06
C PHE A 15 0.58 -3.77 3.41
N SER A 16 0.69 -2.86 2.45
CA SER A 16 -0.46 -2.24 1.80
C SER A 16 -1.33 -3.25 1.06
N PHE A 17 -0.72 -4.21 0.35
CA PHE A 17 -1.47 -5.28 -0.31
C PHE A 17 -2.01 -6.30 0.70
N GLY A 18 -1.30 -6.60 1.79
CA GLY A 18 -1.83 -7.44 2.87
C GLY A 18 -3.10 -6.88 3.49
N VAL A 19 -3.09 -5.60 3.87
CA VAL A 19 -4.25 -4.89 4.43
C VAL A 19 -5.39 -4.82 3.42
N SER A 20 -5.09 -4.48 2.16
CA SER A 20 -6.10 -4.37 1.11
C SER A 20 -6.74 -5.71 0.76
N GLY A 21 -5.98 -6.80 0.84
CA GLY A 21 -6.49 -8.16 0.71
C GLY A 21 -7.46 -8.50 1.83
N TRP A 22 -7.06 -8.24 3.07
CA TRP A 22 -7.93 -8.48 4.22
C TRP A 22 -9.26 -7.70 4.10
N VAL A 23 -9.21 -6.41 3.78
CA VAL A 23 -10.40 -5.57 3.62
C VAL A 23 -11.29 -6.04 2.46
N SER A 24 -10.70 -6.32 1.29
CA SER A 24 -11.46 -6.67 0.08
C SER A 24 -12.13 -8.04 0.15
N PHE A 25 -11.48 -9.01 0.81
CA PHE A 25 -11.99 -10.38 0.88
C PHE A 25 -12.86 -10.66 2.09
N PHE A 26 -12.56 -10.06 3.25
CA PHE A 26 -13.23 -10.36 4.52
C PHE A 26 -14.21 -9.28 4.99
N LYS A 27 -14.03 -8.01 4.60
CA LYS A 27 -14.87 -6.91 5.07
C LYS A 27 -15.92 -6.46 4.05
N PHE A 28 -15.59 -6.47 2.76
CA PHE A 28 -16.53 -6.08 1.71
C PHE A 28 -17.44 -7.25 1.26
N PRO A 29 -18.78 -7.11 1.34
CA PRO A 29 -19.72 -8.11 0.87
C PRO A 29 -19.91 -8.05 -0.66
N LEU A 30 -18.81 -8.04 -1.42
CA LEU A 30 -18.85 -8.16 -2.87
C LEU A 30 -19.12 -9.62 -3.25
N ARG A 31 -20.18 -9.89 -4.02
CA ARG A 31 -20.49 -11.26 -4.47
C ARG A 31 -19.61 -11.70 -5.64
N ASP A 32 -19.23 -10.77 -6.51
CA ASP A 32 -18.44 -11.09 -7.69
C ASP A 32 -16.93 -11.15 -7.40
N ALA A 33 -16.31 -12.27 -7.78
CA ALA A 33 -14.86 -12.47 -7.63
C ALA A 33 -14.05 -11.41 -8.40
N LYS A 34 -14.51 -10.99 -9.59
CA LYS A 34 -13.87 -9.94 -10.39
C LYS A 34 -13.88 -8.59 -9.67
N ALA A 35 -15.00 -8.25 -9.04
CA ALA A 35 -15.13 -7.01 -8.28
C ALA A 35 -14.23 -7.01 -7.03
N LYS A 36 -14.06 -8.15 -6.35
CA LYS A 36 -13.12 -8.28 -5.23
C LYS A 36 -11.66 -8.06 -5.65
N VAL A 37 -11.25 -8.64 -6.78
CA VAL A 37 -9.89 -8.45 -7.30
C VAL A 37 -9.65 -7.00 -7.71
N LEU A 38 -10.65 -6.35 -8.33
CA LEU A 38 -10.55 -4.93 -8.69
C LEU A 38 -10.45 -4.05 -7.43
N ALA A 39 -11.30 -4.30 -6.43
CA ALA A 39 -11.25 -3.59 -5.15
C ALA A 39 -9.91 -3.79 -4.43
N PHE A 40 -9.38 -5.02 -4.44
CA PHE A 40 -8.07 -5.34 -3.91
C PHE A 40 -6.95 -4.55 -4.57
N LEU A 41 -6.92 -4.50 -5.91
CA LEU A 41 -5.91 -3.76 -6.66
C LEU A 41 -6.02 -2.25 -6.41
N MET A 42 -7.24 -1.71 -6.42
CA MET A 42 -7.47 -0.27 -6.19
C MET A 42 -7.10 0.14 -4.77
N LEU A 43 -7.54 -0.61 -3.75
CA LEU A 43 -7.19 -0.35 -2.36
C LEU A 43 -5.70 -0.55 -2.11
N GLY A 44 -5.10 -1.58 -2.71
CA GLY A 44 -3.67 -1.86 -2.62
C GLY A 44 -2.85 -0.70 -3.15
N ALA A 45 -3.15 -0.25 -4.37
CA ALA A 45 -2.47 0.89 -4.98
C ALA A 45 -2.66 2.18 -4.18
N ALA A 46 -3.89 2.46 -3.71
CA ALA A 46 -4.18 3.64 -2.90
C ALA A 46 -3.43 3.61 -1.55
N ALA A 47 -3.44 2.48 -0.85
CA ALA A 47 -2.72 2.30 0.40
C ALA A 47 -1.21 2.43 0.20
N THR A 48 -0.64 1.81 -0.85
CA THR A 48 0.78 1.95 -1.17
C THR A 48 1.17 3.39 -1.44
N ALA A 49 0.39 4.12 -2.26
CA ALA A 49 0.67 5.53 -2.54
C ALA A 49 0.62 6.38 -1.27
N PHE A 50 -0.40 6.17 -0.43
CA PHE A 50 -0.57 6.93 0.81
C PHE A 50 0.56 6.66 1.81
N THR A 51 0.91 5.38 2.02
CA THR A 51 2.01 4.99 2.91
C THR A 51 3.35 5.47 2.36
N PHE A 52 3.56 5.45 1.04
CA PHE A 52 4.78 5.96 0.42
C PHE A 52 4.94 7.46 0.62
N ILE A 53 3.87 8.25 0.39
CA ILE A 53 3.86 9.70 0.64
C ILE A 53 4.15 9.98 2.12
N LEU A 54 3.47 9.29 3.04
CA LEU A 54 3.72 9.43 4.48
C LEU A 54 5.19 9.15 4.82
N CYS A 55 5.76 8.08 4.26
CA CYS A 55 7.15 7.71 4.47
C CYS A 55 8.11 8.81 3.98
N LEU A 56 7.85 9.40 2.81
CA LEU A 56 8.61 10.55 2.31
C LEU A 56 8.43 11.81 3.17
N THR A 57 7.28 12.02 3.80
CA THR A 57 7.09 13.22 4.64
C THR A 57 7.66 13.09 6.05
N ILE A 58 7.62 11.89 6.65
CA ILE A 58 7.93 11.67 8.07
C ILE A 58 9.32 11.10 8.26
N ILE A 59 9.66 10.04 7.52
CA ILE A 59 10.90 9.27 7.73
C ILE A 59 12.01 9.82 6.85
N TRP A 60 11.67 10.21 5.64
CA TRP A 60 12.59 10.74 4.65
C TRP A 60 12.18 12.13 4.19
N PRO A 61 11.92 13.08 5.12
CA PRO A 61 11.54 14.44 4.74
C PRO A 61 12.53 14.90 3.68
N PRO A 62 12.05 15.46 2.54
CA PRO A 62 12.95 16.01 1.55
C PRO A 62 13.83 16.97 2.31
N VAL A 63 15.13 16.63 2.41
CA VAL A 63 16.09 17.44 3.14
C VAL A 63 15.90 18.83 2.58
N SER A 64 15.41 19.73 3.43
CA SER A 64 15.08 21.10 3.11
C SER A 64 16.21 21.68 2.26
N MET A 65 15.83 22.34 1.16
CA MET A 65 16.71 23.26 0.44
C MET A 65 17.49 24.15 1.42
#